data_AF-A0A1M5KI05-F1
#
_entry.id   AF-A0A1M5KI05-F1
#
_cell.length_a   1.000
_cell.length_b   1.000
_cell.length_c   1.000
_cell.angle_alpha   90.00
_cell.angle_beta   90.00
_cell.angle_gamma   90.00
#
_symmetry.space_group_name_H-M   'P 1'
#
loop_
_entity.id
_entity.type
_entity.pdbx_description
1 polymer ?
#
loop_
_entity_poly.entity_id
_entity_poly.type
_entity_poly.pdbx_seq_one_letter_code
_entity_poly.pdbx_strand_id
1 'polypeptide(L)'
;MKKIKSILALSFIALTVLSCNKEDETGQSNQESLKVTQDVLNKIDALALNNKDVQVIKNTKLDGTTEDAFLVEGDIIVTEAQLNKMDIHGGITTEQYRTTNLVSAPRTIKVVGLSGTGTTALTTNMRAGLQAAINRYNNLGLSINFTLTFSSSTSGANIVVRRQTGSAGGVAGFPSGGNPYNSVTLYSGLESYSTNVNAHVAAHEIGHCIGLRHTDYFSRQSCGQNSNEGAAGVGAIHIPGTPTGYDSTSYMRACFSSSETGAFNSNDVTALNYLY
;
A
#
# COMPACT_ATOMS: atom_id res chain seq x y z
N MET A 1 60.06 20.63 57.94
CA MET A 1 60.15 20.69 56.47
C MET A 1 60.47 19.30 55.93
N LYS A 2 59.67 18.80 54.96
CA LYS A 2 59.84 17.64 54.05
C LYS A 2 60.13 16.27 54.71
N LYS A 3 59.15 15.36 54.93
CA LYS A 3 58.48 14.40 53.99
C LYS A 3 59.51 13.65 53.10
N ILE A 4 59.64 12.31 53.15
CA ILE A 4 58.86 11.27 52.43
C ILE A 4 59.35 9.90 52.97
N LYS A 5 58.55 9.11 53.72
CA LYS A 5 57.63 8.03 53.34
C LYS A 5 58.24 6.74 52.74
N SER A 6 58.14 5.71 53.58
CA SER A 6 58.18 4.23 53.39
C SER A 6 57.54 3.70 52.10
N ILE A 7 57.98 2.54 51.59
CA ILE A 7 57.17 1.30 51.53
C ILE A 7 57.95 0.13 50.89
N LEU A 8 57.82 -1.00 51.57
CA LEU A 8 58.27 -2.37 51.30
C LEU A 8 57.43 -2.99 50.16
N ALA A 9 58.06 -3.66 49.18
CA ALA A 9 57.35 -4.42 48.15
C ALA A 9 57.77 -5.90 48.19
N LEU A 10 56.92 -6.74 48.78
CA LEU A 10 56.98 -8.20 48.68
C LEU A 10 56.17 -8.63 47.44
N SER A 11 56.81 -9.30 46.49
CA SER A 11 56.18 -9.88 45.31
C SER A 11 55.53 -11.21 45.68
N PHE A 12 54.20 -11.29 45.53
CA PHE A 12 53.43 -12.54 45.61
C PHE A 12 52.83 -12.78 44.22
N ILE A 13 53.35 -13.77 43.50
CA ILE A 13 52.85 -14.20 42.20
C ILE A 13 51.73 -15.21 42.47
N ALA A 14 50.49 -14.79 42.26
CA ALA A 14 49.32 -15.67 42.24
C ALA A 14 48.96 -15.98 40.77
N LEU A 15 49.08 -17.26 40.39
CA LEU A 15 48.55 -17.80 39.15
C LEU A 15 47.01 -17.71 39.19
N THR A 16 46.41 -16.97 38.26
CA THR A 16 44.99 -17.13 37.90
C THR A 16 44.90 -17.67 36.48
N VAL A 17 44.38 -18.89 36.37
CA VAL A 17 43.97 -19.51 35.12
C VAL A 17 42.73 -18.79 34.58
N LEU A 18 42.89 -18.10 33.46
CA LEU A 18 41.79 -17.54 32.67
C LEU A 18 41.10 -18.69 31.92
N SER A 19 39.93 -19.10 32.39
CA SER A 19 39.00 -19.95 31.64
C SER A 19 38.34 -19.11 30.55
N CYS A 20 38.70 -19.37 29.29
CA CYS A 20 38.00 -18.86 28.12
C CYS A 20 36.70 -19.68 27.95
N ASN A 21 35.56 -19.14 28.38
CA ASN A 21 34.28 -19.60 27.85
C ASN A 21 34.14 -19.02 26.43
N LYS A 22 34.40 -19.85 25.42
CA LYS A 22 33.80 -19.63 24.10
C LYS A 22 32.33 -19.97 24.25
N GLU A 23 31.52 -18.95 24.49
CA GLU A 23 30.08 -19.04 24.22
C GLU A 23 29.92 -19.12 22.70
N ASP A 24 29.32 -20.21 22.25
CA ASP A 24 28.89 -20.39 20.88
C ASP A 24 27.91 -19.28 20.53
N GLU A 25 28.34 -18.36 19.66
CA GLU A 25 27.43 -17.49 18.93
C GLU A 25 26.58 -18.36 18.01
N THR A 26 25.46 -18.85 18.53
CA THR A 26 24.31 -19.23 17.71
C THR A 26 23.92 -18.00 16.92
N GLY A 27 24.20 -18.02 15.62
CA GLY A 27 23.83 -16.99 14.66
C GLY A 27 22.34 -16.67 14.76
N GLN A 28 22.04 -15.59 15.48
CA GLN A 28 20.82 -14.83 15.29
C GLN A 28 20.99 -14.14 13.93
N SER A 29 20.17 -14.52 12.95
CA SER A 29 20.04 -13.72 11.74
C SER A 29 19.60 -12.32 12.17
N ASN A 30 20.50 -11.34 12.12
CA ASN A 30 20.15 -9.93 12.14
C ASN A 30 19.32 -9.66 10.88
N GLN A 31 18.00 -9.85 10.95
CA GLN A 31 17.11 -9.12 10.07
C GLN A 31 17.13 -7.68 10.57
N GLU A 32 17.88 -6.82 9.90
CA GLU A 32 17.72 -5.38 10.07
C GLU A 32 16.24 -5.05 9.87
N SER A 33 15.64 -4.38 10.84
CA SER A 33 14.26 -3.90 10.71
C SER A 33 14.19 -2.88 9.57
N LEU A 34 13.15 -2.99 8.73
CA LEU A 34 12.93 -2.05 7.64
C LEU A 34 12.80 -0.62 8.20
N LYS A 35 13.48 0.35 7.58
CA LYS A 35 13.49 1.76 8.01
C LYS A 35 13.22 2.68 6.85
N VAL A 36 12.55 3.81 7.13
CA VAL A 36 12.40 4.91 6.18
C VAL A 36 13.71 5.69 6.13
N THR A 37 14.57 5.38 5.17
CA THR A 37 15.84 6.10 4.93
C THR A 37 15.66 7.17 3.86
N GLN A 38 16.63 8.10 3.74
CA GLN A 38 16.59 9.10 2.68
C GLN A 38 16.58 8.46 1.27
N ASP A 39 17.28 7.34 1.08
CA ASP A 39 17.27 6.60 -0.19
C ASP A 39 15.89 6.01 -0.51
N VAL A 40 15.16 5.54 0.51
CA VAL A 40 13.77 5.09 0.35
C VAL A 40 12.89 6.26 -0.06
N LEU A 41 13.01 7.41 0.61
CA LEU A 41 12.24 8.62 0.28
C LEU A 41 12.52 9.12 -1.14
N ASN A 42 13.78 9.07 -1.57
CA ASN A 42 14.20 9.45 -2.92
C ASN A 42 13.65 8.48 -3.97
N LYS A 43 13.61 7.18 -3.69
CA LYS A 43 13.01 6.18 -4.60
C LYS A 43 11.49 6.37 -4.70
N ILE A 44 10.81 6.66 -3.60
CA ILE A 44 9.36 6.92 -3.59
C ILE A 44 9.04 8.18 -4.40
N ASP A 45 9.81 9.25 -4.21
CA ASP A 45 9.71 10.50 -4.99
C ASP A 45 9.95 10.25 -6.48
N ALA A 46 10.96 9.44 -6.81
CA ALA A 46 11.26 9.04 -8.18
C ALA A 46 10.23 8.08 -8.81
N LEU A 47 9.22 7.65 -8.05
CA LEU A 47 8.03 6.94 -8.54
C LEU A 47 6.81 7.87 -8.60
N ALA A 48 7.01 9.17 -8.39
CA ALA A 48 5.99 10.20 -8.28
C ALA A 48 4.89 9.82 -7.28
N LEU A 49 5.32 9.37 -6.09
CA LEU A 49 4.49 9.16 -4.92
C LEU A 49 4.89 10.16 -3.83
N ASN A 50 3.92 10.63 -3.04
CA ASN A 50 4.19 11.50 -1.90
C ASN A 50 5.05 10.76 -0.85
N ASN A 51 6.20 11.33 -0.51
CA ASN A 51 7.16 10.76 0.43
C ASN A 51 7.13 11.40 1.84
N LYS A 52 6.22 12.33 2.13
CA LYS A 52 6.22 13.12 3.38
C LYS A 52 5.80 12.32 4.62
N ASP A 53 4.86 11.39 4.46
CA ASP A 53 4.23 10.65 5.57
C ASP A 53 4.43 9.12 5.45
N VAL A 54 5.57 8.68 4.91
CA VAL A 54 5.88 7.26 4.73
C VAL A 54 6.06 6.57 6.07
N GLN A 55 5.36 5.45 6.28
CA GLN A 55 5.41 4.66 7.51
C GLN A 55 5.88 3.23 7.23
N VAL A 56 6.51 2.59 8.21
CA VAL A 56 6.76 1.14 8.17
C VAL A 56 5.59 0.43 8.85
N ILE A 57 4.96 -0.49 8.14
CA ILE A 57 3.81 -1.26 8.60
C ILE A 57 4.05 -2.76 8.44
N LYS A 58 3.29 -3.58 9.19
CA LYS A 58 3.22 -5.02 8.96
C LYS A 58 2.18 -5.33 7.88
N ASN A 59 2.65 -5.81 6.74
CA ASN A 59 1.81 -6.32 5.65
C ASN A 59 1.57 -7.82 5.82
N THR A 60 0.31 -8.24 5.78
CA THR A 60 -0.06 -9.66 5.84
C THR A 60 -0.25 -10.22 4.42
N LYS A 61 0.56 -11.21 4.05
CA LYS A 61 0.47 -11.94 2.79
C LYS A 61 -0.75 -12.85 2.73
N LEU A 62 -1.05 -13.34 1.54
CA LEU A 62 -2.18 -14.25 1.31
C LEU A 62 -2.03 -15.60 2.03
N ASP A 63 -0.80 -16.05 2.29
CA ASP A 63 -0.50 -17.26 3.06
C ASP A 63 -0.57 -17.05 4.59
N GLY A 64 -0.90 -15.84 5.03
CA GLY A 64 -0.99 -15.47 6.45
C GLY A 64 0.34 -15.06 7.07
N THR A 65 1.46 -15.17 6.35
CA THR A 65 2.75 -14.65 6.83
C THR A 65 2.77 -13.13 6.80
N THR A 66 3.60 -12.52 7.64
CA THR A 66 3.74 -11.05 7.68
C THR A 66 5.13 -10.63 7.25
N GLU A 67 5.22 -9.46 6.63
CA GLU A 67 6.48 -8.80 6.29
C GLU A 67 6.40 -7.30 6.61
N ASP A 68 7.55 -6.65 6.77
CA ASP A 68 7.59 -5.19 6.82
C ASP A 68 7.39 -4.63 5.40
N ALA A 69 6.62 -3.56 5.30
CA ALA A 69 6.39 -2.81 4.07
C ALA A 69 6.27 -1.32 4.37
N PHE A 70 6.40 -0.50 3.34
CA PHE A 70 6.12 0.92 3.41
C PHE A 70 4.64 1.18 3.14
N LEU A 71 3.99 1.93 4.03
CA LEU A 71 2.71 2.59 3.76
C LEU A 71 3.01 3.99 3.22
N VAL A 72 2.60 4.25 2.00
CA VAL A 72 2.80 5.49 1.25
C VAL A 72 1.43 6.09 1.00
N GLU A 73 1.32 7.42 1.08
CA GLU A 73 0.07 8.15 0.79
C GLU A 73 -1.17 7.77 1.62
N GLY A 74 -1.00 6.95 2.66
CA GLY A 74 -2.05 6.54 3.60
C GLY A 74 -2.72 5.21 3.27
N ASP A 75 -2.65 4.74 2.02
CA ASP A 75 -3.33 3.55 1.52
C ASP A 75 -2.53 2.67 0.54
N ILE A 76 -1.33 3.10 0.12
CA ILE A 76 -0.50 2.33 -0.82
C ILE A 76 0.59 1.56 -0.07
N ILE A 77 0.53 0.24 -0.14
CA ILE A 77 1.55 -0.69 0.34
C ILE A 77 2.62 -0.88 -0.74
N VAL A 78 3.87 -0.61 -0.37
CA VAL A 78 5.04 -0.91 -1.19
C VAL A 78 6.04 -1.72 -0.37
N THR A 79 6.24 -2.98 -0.71
CA THR A 79 7.32 -3.80 -0.11
C THR A 79 8.68 -3.31 -0.60
N GLU A 80 9.74 -3.54 0.17
CA GLU A 80 11.11 -3.20 -0.26
C GLU A 80 11.47 -3.89 -1.59
N ALA A 81 11.08 -5.16 -1.75
CA ALA A 81 11.30 -5.90 -2.98
C ALA A 81 10.55 -5.28 -4.17
N GLN A 82 9.35 -4.75 -3.97
CA GLN A 82 8.62 -4.03 -5.02
C GLN A 82 9.28 -2.69 -5.31
N LEU A 83 9.64 -1.91 -4.30
CA LEU A 83 10.31 -0.60 -4.46
C LEU A 83 11.59 -0.75 -5.31
N ASN A 84 12.34 -1.83 -5.12
CA ASN A 84 13.56 -2.11 -5.87
C ASN A 84 13.32 -2.67 -7.29
N LYS A 85 12.10 -3.14 -7.59
CA LYS A 85 11.72 -3.70 -8.91
C LYS A 85 10.88 -2.76 -9.75
N MET A 86 10.32 -1.70 -9.16
CA MET A 86 9.57 -0.69 -9.91
C MET A 86 10.57 0.10 -10.77
N ASP A 87 10.51 -0.17 -12.06
CA ASP A 87 11.41 0.43 -13.04
C ASP A 87 10.88 1.81 -13.47
N ILE A 88 11.78 2.80 -13.48
CA ILE A 88 11.48 4.21 -13.74
C ILE A 88 11.59 4.44 -15.26
N HIS A 89 10.57 4.03 -16.02
CA HIS A 89 10.48 4.33 -17.45
C HIS A 89 9.36 5.35 -17.72
N GLY A 90 9.71 6.57 -18.13
CA GLY A 90 8.78 7.47 -18.84
C GLY A 90 8.56 8.84 -18.17
N GLY A 91 8.98 9.90 -18.88
CA GLY A 91 8.86 11.30 -18.50
C GLY A 91 7.42 11.87 -18.49
N ILE A 92 7.35 13.07 -17.92
CA ILE A 92 6.20 13.83 -17.37
C ILE A 92 5.06 14.12 -18.36
N THR A 93 3.79 14.04 -17.92
CA THR A 93 2.82 15.16 -17.78
C THR A 93 1.57 14.72 -16.99
N THR A 94 0.84 15.69 -16.45
CA THR A 94 -0.06 15.61 -15.30
C THR A 94 -1.51 15.18 -15.59
N GLU A 95 -2.05 14.30 -14.72
CA GLU A 95 -3.43 14.05 -14.19
C GLU A 95 -4.27 12.84 -14.69
N GLN A 96 -5.10 12.26 -13.80
CA GLN A 96 -5.50 10.83 -13.79
C GLN A 96 -4.31 9.90 -14.07
N TYR A 97 -3.61 9.50 -13.01
CA TYR A 97 -2.33 8.83 -13.17
C TYR A 97 -2.46 7.32 -13.08
N ARG A 98 -1.70 6.64 -13.93
CA ARG A 98 -1.41 5.22 -13.78
C ARG A 98 0.02 4.96 -13.33
N THR A 99 0.26 3.78 -12.77
CA THR A 99 1.63 3.27 -12.65
C THR A 99 2.16 2.80 -14.01
N THR A 100 3.48 2.63 -14.12
CA THR A 100 4.12 2.01 -15.29
C THR A 100 3.66 0.56 -15.49
N ASN A 101 3.29 -0.12 -14.42
CA ASN A 101 2.73 -1.46 -14.46
C ASN A 101 1.20 -1.40 -14.63
N LEU A 102 0.70 -2.18 -15.58
CA LEU A 102 -0.73 -2.40 -15.75
C LEU A 102 -1.03 -3.89 -15.73
N VAL A 103 -2.30 -4.21 -15.54
CA VAL A 103 -2.79 -5.57 -15.70
C VAL A 103 -2.82 -5.90 -17.20
N SER A 104 -2.32 -7.08 -17.59
CA SER A 104 -2.40 -7.49 -19.00
C SER A 104 -3.85 -7.76 -19.38
N ALA A 105 -4.32 -7.13 -20.45
CA ALA A 105 -5.67 -7.30 -20.98
C ALA A 105 -5.64 -7.90 -22.40
N PRO A 106 -6.71 -8.60 -22.84
CA PRO A 106 -7.95 -8.86 -22.11
C PRO A 106 -7.81 -9.99 -21.07
N ARG A 107 -8.51 -9.88 -19.93
CA ARG A 107 -8.57 -10.97 -18.93
C ARG A 107 -9.72 -10.86 -17.94
N THR A 108 -10.02 -11.98 -17.29
CA THR A 108 -10.89 -12.01 -16.09
C THR A 108 -10.03 -11.99 -14.82
N ILE A 109 -10.36 -11.08 -13.91
CA ILE A 109 -9.76 -10.93 -12.58
C ILE A 109 -10.69 -11.57 -11.55
N LYS A 110 -10.22 -12.64 -10.91
CA LYS A 110 -10.95 -13.34 -9.85
C LYS A 110 -10.75 -12.64 -8.51
N VAL A 111 -11.82 -12.06 -7.97
CA VAL A 111 -11.84 -11.40 -6.67
C VAL A 111 -12.50 -12.33 -5.65
N VAL A 112 -11.82 -12.56 -4.53
CA VAL A 112 -12.38 -13.26 -3.37
C VAL A 112 -12.52 -12.27 -2.23
N GLY A 113 -13.74 -11.96 -1.82
CA GLY A 113 -14.01 -11.29 -0.55
C GLY A 113 -14.03 -12.32 0.58
N LEU A 114 -13.16 -12.20 1.57
CA LEU A 114 -13.13 -13.15 2.68
C LEU A 114 -14.47 -13.14 3.43
N SER A 115 -15.02 -14.32 3.66
CA SER A 115 -16.25 -14.54 4.40
C SER A 115 -16.10 -15.69 5.39
N GLY A 116 -16.98 -15.76 6.39
CA GLY A 116 -16.94 -16.77 7.46
C GLY A 116 -16.84 -16.12 8.84
N THR A 117 -16.27 -16.84 9.80
CA THR A 117 -16.04 -16.36 11.17
C THR A 117 -14.58 -15.93 11.33
N GLY A 118 -14.34 -14.74 11.86
CA GLY A 118 -12.99 -14.25 12.13
C GLY A 118 -12.82 -12.74 11.96
N THR A 119 -11.67 -12.24 12.42
CA THR A 119 -11.30 -10.81 12.32
C THR A 119 -10.99 -10.39 10.88
N THR A 120 -10.66 -11.35 10.00
CA THR A 120 -10.34 -11.11 8.58
C THR A 120 -11.54 -11.20 7.64
N ALA A 121 -12.66 -11.76 8.09
CA ALA A 121 -13.88 -11.84 7.31
C ALA A 121 -14.50 -10.45 7.15
N LEU A 122 -14.93 -10.13 5.92
CA LEU A 122 -15.67 -8.89 5.62
C LEU A 122 -17.05 -8.94 6.27
N THR A 123 -17.49 -7.81 6.82
CA THR A 123 -18.84 -7.69 7.37
C THR A 123 -19.90 -7.64 6.28
N THR A 124 -21.17 -7.77 6.65
CA THR A 124 -22.28 -7.65 5.70
C THR A 124 -22.24 -6.33 4.92
N ASN A 125 -21.93 -5.21 5.59
CA ASN A 125 -21.85 -3.90 4.93
C ASN A 125 -20.67 -3.82 3.96
N MET A 126 -19.47 -4.28 4.37
CA MET A 126 -18.30 -4.33 3.49
C MET A 126 -18.51 -5.24 2.28
N ARG A 127 -19.16 -6.40 2.46
CA ARG A 127 -19.49 -7.31 1.35
C ARG A 127 -20.44 -6.65 0.36
N ALA A 128 -21.48 -5.97 0.83
CA ALA A 128 -22.40 -5.23 -0.02
C ALA A 128 -21.69 -4.09 -0.78
N GLY A 129 -20.78 -3.36 -0.12
CA GLY A 129 -19.94 -2.35 -0.75
C GLY A 129 -19.03 -2.92 -1.84
N LEU A 130 -18.30 -3.99 -1.54
CA LEU A 130 -17.42 -4.67 -2.51
C LEU A 130 -18.21 -5.20 -3.72
N GLN A 131 -19.39 -5.79 -3.50
CA GLN A 131 -20.25 -6.23 -4.59
C GLN A 131 -20.66 -5.05 -5.48
N ALA A 132 -21.05 -3.91 -4.88
CA ALA A 132 -21.41 -2.72 -5.63
C ALA A 132 -20.21 -2.16 -6.42
N ALA A 133 -19.00 -2.16 -5.86
CA ALA A 133 -17.78 -1.75 -6.55
C ALA A 133 -17.51 -2.61 -7.79
N ILE A 134 -17.52 -3.94 -7.64
CA ILE A 134 -17.28 -4.88 -8.74
C ILE A 134 -18.35 -4.75 -9.83
N ASN A 135 -19.62 -4.58 -9.45
CA ASN A 135 -20.69 -4.34 -10.42
C ASN A 135 -20.44 -3.07 -11.24
N ARG A 136 -19.96 -1.98 -10.62
CA ARG A 136 -19.66 -0.72 -11.31
C ARG A 136 -18.53 -0.89 -12.33
N TYR A 137 -17.44 -1.59 -11.97
CA TYR A 137 -16.38 -1.92 -12.93
C TYR A 137 -16.90 -2.73 -14.12
N ASN A 138 -17.67 -3.79 -13.85
CA ASN A 138 -18.20 -4.66 -14.90
C ASN A 138 -19.22 -3.95 -15.82
N ASN A 139 -19.96 -2.98 -15.29
CA ASN A 139 -20.93 -2.20 -16.08
C ASN A 139 -20.26 -1.31 -17.15
N LEU A 140 -18.95 -1.06 -17.07
CA LEU A 140 -18.22 -0.28 -18.07
C LEU A 140 -17.87 -1.09 -19.33
N GLY A 141 -17.89 -2.43 -19.26
CA GLY A 141 -17.56 -3.28 -20.41
C GLY A 141 -16.08 -3.22 -20.85
N LEU A 142 -15.17 -3.02 -19.88
CA LEU A 142 -13.72 -2.94 -20.12
C LEU A 142 -13.15 -4.27 -20.67
N SER A 143 -11.96 -4.24 -21.26
CA SER A 143 -11.22 -5.46 -21.66
C SER A 143 -10.75 -6.31 -20.48
N ILE A 144 -10.76 -5.76 -19.26
CA ILE A 144 -10.69 -6.54 -18.01
C ILE A 144 -12.09 -6.71 -17.42
N ASN A 145 -12.39 -7.91 -16.95
CA ASN A 145 -13.68 -8.22 -16.30
C ASN A 145 -13.43 -8.80 -14.92
N PHE A 146 -14.32 -8.56 -13.98
CA PHE A 146 -14.19 -9.03 -12.60
C PHE A 146 -15.23 -10.10 -12.29
N THR A 147 -14.80 -11.17 -11.64
CA THR A 147 -15.71 -12.13 -10.99
C THR A 147 -15.52 -12.04 -9.50
N LEU A 148 -16.60 -11.86 -8.74
CA LEU A 148 -16.55 -11.79 -7.28
C LEU A 148 -17.17 -13.04 -6.67
N THR A 149 -16.48 -13.62 -5.69
CA THR A 149 -17.02 -14.65 -4.81
C THR A 149 -16.74 -14.28 -3.36
N PHE A 150 -17.66 -14.64 -2.47
CA PHE A 150 -17.43 -14.57 -1.02
C PHE A 150 -17.13 -15.96 -0.49
N SER A 151 -15.94 -16.16 0.05
CA SER A 151 -15.45 -17.49 0.44
C SER A 151 -14.47 -17.39 1.60
N SER A 152 -14.32 -18.45 2.38
CA SER A 152 -13.22 -18.61 3.33
C SER A 152 -11.93 -19.12 2.66
N SER A 153 -12.04 -19.67 1.44
CA SER A 153 -10.90 -20.10 0.62
C SER A 153 -10.51 -19.01 -0.38
N THR A 154 -9.21 -18.75 -0.46
CA THR A 154 -8.59 -17.80 -1.40
C THR A 154 -7.99 -18.47 -2.63
N SER A 155 -8.16 -19.79 -2.77
CA SER A 155 -7.52 -20.56 -3.84
C SER A 155 -7.94 -20.06 -5.22
N GLY A 156 -6.96 -19.79 -6.08
CA GLY A 156 -7.18 -19.30 -7.44
C GLY A 156 -7.67 -17.85 -7.54
N ALA A 157 -7.70 -17.10 -6.43
CA ALA A 157 -7.97 -15.66 -6.46
C ALA A 157 -6.82 -14.91 -7.13
N ASN A 158 -7.15 -13.89 -7.92
CA ASN A 158 -6.19 -12.87 -8.36
C ASN A 158 -6.09 -11.75 -7.33
N ILE A 159 -7.21 -11.38 -6.70
CA ILE A 159 -7.27 -10.38 -5.61
C ILE A 159 -8.05 -10.97 -4.45
N VAL A 160 -7.50 -10.88 -3.23
CA VAL A 160 -8.20 -11.22 -1.99
C VAL A 160 -8.52 -9.95 -1.22
N VAL A 161 -9.78 -9.73 -0.90
CA VAL A 161 -10.25 -8.61 -0.09
C VAL A 161 -10.55 -9.09 1.32
N ARG A 162 -9.83 -8.56 2.30
CA ARG A 162 -9.92 -8.96 3.72
C ARG A 162 -10.23 -7.76 4.61
N ARG A 163 -10.78 -8.04 5.79
CA ARG A 163 -10.94 -7.05 6.86
C ARG A 163 -9.70 -7.02 7.75
N GLN A 164 -9.39 -5.85 8.31
CA GLN A 164 -8.45 -5.71 9.43
C GLN A 164 -8.97 -4.67 10.41
N THR A 165 -8.65 -4.80 11.70
CA THR A 165 -9.00 -3.77 12.68
C THR A 165 -8.24 -2.48 12.37
N GLY A 166 -8.95 -1.35 12.29
CA GLY A 166 -8.37 -0.04 12.03
C GLY A 166 -9.42 1.06 11.83
N SER A 167 -8.95 2.31 11.72
CA SER A 167 -9.76 3.47 11.32
C SER A 167 -10.34 3.29 9.92
N ALA A 168 -11.43 3.99 9.59
CA ALA A 168 -12.09 3.84 8.30
C ALA A 168 -11.14 4.16 7.13
N GLY A 169 -11.12 3.28 6.13
CA GLY A 169 -10.23 3.35 4.96
C GLY A 169 -9.89 1.96 4.45
N GLY A 170 -8.95 1.90 3.51
CA GLY A 170 -8.40 0.67 2.98
C GLY A 170 -6.90 0.80 2.75
N VAL A 171 -6.28 -0.32 2.38
CA VAL A 171 -4.93 -0.34 1.82
C VAL A 171 -4.85 -1.39 0.72
N ALA A 172 -4.13 -1.06 -0.34
CA ALA A 172 -3.83 -1.93 -1.46
C ALA A 172 -2.40 -1.68 -1.95
N GLY A 173 -2.07 -2.12 -3.15
CA GLY A 173 -0.78 -1.92 -3.76
C GLY A 173 -0.93 -1.96 -5.27
N PHE A 174 0.18 -1.84 -5.99
CA PHE A 174 0.18 -1.72 -7.45
C PHE A 174 0.42 -3.05 -8.18
N PRO A 175 -0.11 -3.19 -9.41
CA PRO A 175 0.13 -4.37 -10.25
C PRO A 175 1.61 -4.55 -10.57
N SER A 176 1.99 -5.79 -10.91
CA SER A 176 3.35 -6.13 -11.33
C SER A 176 3.35 -7.32 -12.27
N GLY A 177 4.20 -7.30 -13.30
CA GLY A 177 4.34 -8.40 -14.26
C GLY A 177 3.03 -8.78 -14.96
N GLY A 178 2.16 -7.80 -15.27
CA GLY A 178 0.86 -8.03 -15.92
C GLY A 178 -0.24 -8.57 -15.00
N ASN A 179 0.05 -8.76 -13.71
CA ASN A 179 -0.91 -9.23 -12.72
C ASN A 179 -1.36 -8.11 -11.77
N PRO A 180 -2.62 -8.14 -11.30
CA PRO A 180 -3.07 -7.17 -10.31
C PRO A 180 -2.31 -7.35 -9.00
N TYR A 181 -2.28 -6.30 -8.17
CA TYR A 181 -1.90 -6.49 -6.78
C TYR A 181 -2.91 -7.43 -6.11
N ASN A 182 -2.40 -8.38 -5.33
CA ASN A 182 -3.16 -9.58 -5.00
C ASN A 182 -3.93 -9.50 -3.67
N SER A 183 -3.81 -8.41 -2.93
CA SER A 183 -4.48 -8.24 -1.64
C SER A 183 -5.03 -6.83 -1.48
N VAL A 184 -6.26 -6.73 -0.98
CA VAL A 184 -6.87 -5.50 -0.48
C VAL A 184 -7.24 -5.69 0.97
N THR A 185 -6.95 -4.70 1.80
CA THR A 185 -7.44 -4.66 3.18
C THR A 185 -8.45 -3.54 3.31
N LEU A 186 -9.62 -3.84 3.85
CA LEU A 186 -10.60 -2.85 4.28
C LEU A 186 -10.60 -2.80 5.80
N TYR A 187 -10.50 -1.60 6.36
CA TYR A 187 -10.44 -1.45 7.80
C TYR A 187 -11.83 -1.45 8.44
N SER A 188 -11.95 -2.06 9.62
CA SER A 188 -13.20 -2.23 10.38
C SER A 188 -13.94 -0.91 10.62
N GLY A 189 -13.25 0.23 10.67
CA GLY A 189 -13.88 1.54 10.79
C GLY A 189 -14.88 1.86 9.68
N LEU A 190 -14.79 1.24 8.50
CA LEU A 190 -15.79 1.41 7.43
C LEU A 190 -17.18 0.87 7.82
N GLU A 191 -17.28 0.00 8.83
CA GLU A 191 -18.55 -0.56 9.28
C GLU A 191 -19.53 0.52 9.78
N SER A 192 -19.02 1.64 10.31
CA SER A 192 -19.85 2.76 10.77
C SER A 192 -20.34 3.68 9.65
N TYR A 193 -19.90 3.46 8.41
CA TYR A 193 -20.26 4.28 7.25
C TYR A 193 -21.32 3.59 6.37
N SER A 194 -21.91 4.35 5.46
CA SER A 194 -22.90 3.82 4.52
C SER A 194 -22.30 2.76 3.60
N THR A 195 -23.17 1.91 3.02
CA THR A 195 -22.76 0.95 1.99
C THR A 195 -22.15 1.65 0.77
N ASN A 196 -22.56 2.88 0.47
CA ASN A 196 -21.98 3.66 -0.64
C ASN A 196 -20.54 4.10 -0.37
N VAL A 197 -20.23 4.48 0.88
CA VAL A 197 -18.84 4.77 1.29
C VAL A 197 -18.00 3.49 1.27
N ASN A 198 -18.55 2.36 1.73
CA ASN A 198 -17.87 1.06 1.62
C ASN A 198 -17.62 0.68 0.15
N ALA A 199 -18.57 0.96 -0.74
CA ALA A 199 -18.41 0.73 -2.18
C ALA A 199 -17.35 1.65 -2.78
N HIS A 200 -17.30 2.93 -2.37
CA HIS A 200 -16.30 3.88 -2.81
C HIS A 200 -14.89 3.40 -2.45
N VAL A 201 -14.65 3.10 -1.17
CA VAL A 201 -13.32 2.66 -0.71
C VAL A 201 -12.96 1.32 -1.32
N ALA A 202 -13.87 0.34 -1.39
CA ALA A 202 -13.58 -0.92 -2.07
C ALA A 202 -13.24 -0.74 -3.56
N ALA A 203 -13.92 0.18 -4.26
CA ALA A 203 -13.60 0.48 -5.65
C ALA A 203 -12.23 1.14 -5.80
N HIS A 204 -11.92 2.09 -4.91
CA HIS A 204 -10.65 2.79 -4.83
C HIS A 204 -9.47 1.82 -4.70
N GLU A 205 -9.52 0.93 -3.71
CA GLU A 205 -8.46 -0.06 -3.47
C GLU A 205 -8.28 -1.03 -4.65
N ILE A 206 -9.38 -1.44 -5.30
CA ILE A 206 -9.31 -2.25 -6.52
C ILE A 206 -8.70 -1.45 -7.68
N GLY A 207 -8.94 -0.13 -7.72
CA GLY A 207 -8.32 0.79 -8.68
C GLY A 207 -6.80 0.77 -8.58
N HIS A 208 -6.26 0.84 -7.36
CA HIS A 208 -4.82 0.65 -7.13
C HIS A 208 -4.31 -0.71 -7.62
N CYS A 209 -5.05 -1.79 -7.34
CA CYS A 209 -4.66 -3.13 -7.76
C CYS A 209 -4.53 -3.27 -9.28
N ILE A 210 -5.24 -2.45 -10.06
CA ILE A 210 -5.18 -2.40 -11.52
C ILE A 210 -4.34 -1.24 -12.07
N GLY A 211 -3.67 -0.48 -11.20
CA GLY A 211 -2.65 0.48 -11.58
C GLY A 211 -3.10 1.93 -11.61
N LEU A 212 -4.29 2.29 -11.12
CA LEU A 212 -4.69 3.68 -10.90
C LEU A 212 -4.03 4.24 -9.65
N ARG A 213 -3.65 5.52 -9.70
CA ARG A 213 -3.09 6.28 -8.56
C ARG A 213 -4.09 7.34 -8.10
N HIS A 214 -3.72 8.04 -7.04
CA HIS A 214 -4.51 9.19 -6.61
C HIS A 214 -4.58 10.30 -7.65
N THR A 215 -5.77 10.84 -7.87
CA THR A 215 -6.00 11.96 -8.78
C THR A 215 -5.46 13.25 -8.22
N ASP A 216 -5.49 13.43 -6.91
CA ASP A 216 -5.03 14.61 -6.20
C ASP A 216 -3.72 14.38 -5.44
N TYR A 217 -2.93 13.34 -5.79
CA TYR A 217 -1.64 13.03 -5.12
C TYR A 217 -0.79 14.30 -4.93
N PHE A 218 -0.59 15.10 -5.99
CA PHE A 218 0.22 16.31 -6.02
C PHE A 218 -0.17 17.44 -5.04
N SER A 219 -1.43 17.44 -4.58
CA SER A 219 -1.96 18.51 -3.71
C SER A 219 -2.42 17.98 -2.36
N ARG A 220 -2.90 16.73 -2.33
CA ARG A 220 -3.62 16.10 -1.23
C ARG A 220 -4.85 16.93 -0.81
N GLN A 221 -5.46 17.64 -1.76
CA GLN A 221 -6.58 18.57 -1.51
C GLN A 221 -7.79 17.87 -0.90
N SER A 222 -8.06 16.62 -1.28
CA SER A 222 -9.12 15.81 -0.67
C SER A 222 -8.89 15.54 0.82
N CYS A 223 -7.62 15.57 1.27
CA CYS A 223 -7.22 15.37 2.66
C CYS A 223 -7.12 16.68 3.45
N GLY A 224 -7.54 17.82 2.89
CA GLY A 224 -7.42 19.14 3.53
C GLY A 224 -6.00 19.71 3.55
N GLN A 225 -5.08 19.07 2.83
CA GLN A 225 -3.73 19.56 2.60
C GLN A 225 -3.73 20.32 1.26
N ASN A 226 -3.06 21.48 1.20
CA ASN A 226 -2.84 22.23 -0.05
C ASN A 226 -1.34 22.45 -0.22
N SER A 227 -0.57 21.37 -0.09
CA SER A 227 0.87 21.43 -0.30
C SER A 227 1.17 20.98 -1.71
N ASN A 228 1.73 21.87 -2.52
CA ASN A 228 2.32 21.50 -3.80
C ASN A 228 3.48 20.53 -3.51
N GLU A 229 3.39 19.28 -3.98
CA GLU A 229 4.41 18.25 -3.74
C GLU A 229 5.72 18.48 -4.50
N GLY A 230 5.77 19.53 -5.34
CA GLY A 230 6.92 19.83 -6.18
C GLY A 230 6.68 19.36 -7.61
N ALA A 231 7.70 19.46 -8.47
CA ALA A 231 7.59 19.03 -9.85
C ALA A 231 7.39 17.50 -9.90
N ALA A 232 6.30 17.04 -10.51
CA ALA A 232 6.03 15.63 -10.73
C ALA A 232 7.25 14.97 -11.40
N GLY A 233 7.84 13.99 -10.71
CA GLY A 233 8.94 13.19 -11.22
C GLY A 233 8.49 12.14 -12.24
N VAL A 234 9.45 11.34 -12.70
CA VAL A 234 9.22 10.19 -13.57
C VAL A 234 8.31 9.18 -12.84
N GLY A 235 7.25 8.66 -13.45
CA GLY A 235 6.47 7.55 -12.85
C GLY A 235 4.96 7.76 -12.63
N ALA A 236 4.44 8.97 -12.80
CA ALA A 236 3.01 9.23 -12.88
C ALA A 236 2.65 9.61 -14.33
N ILE A 237 1.93 8.73 -15.03
CA ILE A 237 1.58 8.91 -16.45
C ILE A 237 0.12 9.37 -16.56
N HIS A 238 -0.12 10.59 -17.09
CA HIS A 238 -1.46 11.09 -17.41
C HIS A 238 -2.19 10.14 -18.34
N ILE A 239 -3.49 9.95 -18.08
CA ILE A 239 -4.37 9.16 -18.92
C ILE A 239 -5.02 10.09 -19.95
N PRO A 240 -4.73 9.94 -21.25
CA PRO A 240 -5.32 10.78 -22.28
C PRO A 240 -6.84 10.84 -22.23
N GLY A 241 -7.38 12.05 -22.38
CA GLY A 241 -8.83 12.30 -22.36
C GLY A 241 -9.40 12.72 -21.01
N THR A 242 -8.59 12.75 -19.95
CA THR A 242 -9.02 13.21 -18.63
C THR A 242 -8.53 14.64 -18.35
N PRO A 243 -9.25 15.41 -17.50
CA PRO A 243 -8.78 16.74 -17.12
C PRO A 243 -7.42 16.65 -16.45
N THR A 244 -6.72 17.78 -16.49
CA THR A 244 -5.60 17.98 -15.59
C THR A 244 -6.20 18.24 -14.21
N GLY A 245 -6.58 19.46 -13.80
CA GLY A 245 -6.79 19.80 -12.37
C GLY A 245 -7.70 18.95 -11.45
N TYR A 246 -7.68 19.31 -10.16
CA TYR A 246 -8.41 18.61 -9.07
C TYR A 246 -9.84 18.22 -9.42
N ASP A 247 -10.09 16.90 -9.41
CA ASP A 247 -11.41 16.31 -9.57
C ASP A 247 -11.97 15.90 -8.21
N SER A 248 -12.78 16.79 -7.62
CA SER A 248 -13.41 16.61 -6.31
C SER A 248 -14.40 15.45 -6.21
N THR A 249 -14.72 14.80 -7.32
CA THR A 249 -15.73 13.74 -7.39
C THR A 249 -15.15 12.40 -7.81
N SER A 250 -13.85 12.34 -8.16
CA SER A 250 -13.22 11.09 -8.54
C SER A 250 -13.21 10.12 -7.36
N TYR A 251 -13.42 8.83 -7.67
CA TYR A 251 -13.28 7.77 -6.67
C TYR A 251 -11.83 7.46 -6.31
N MET A 252 -10.88 7.93 -7.13
CA MET A 252 -9.44 7.79 -6.89
C MET A 252 -8.85 9.01 -6.19
N ARG A 253 -9.63 9.78 -5.42
CA ARG A 253 -9.06 10.82 -4.53
C ARG A 253 -8.42 10.19 -3.31
N ALA A 254 -7.33 10.77 -2.84
CA ALA A 254 -6.54 10.29 -1.70
C ALA A 254 -7.32 10.17 -0.39
N CYS A 255 -8.28 11.05 -0.15
CA CYS A 255 -9.16 10.96 1.00
C CYS A 255 -10.63 10.95 0.57
N PHE A 256 -11.36 9.98 1.07
CA PHE A 256 -12.80 9.87 0.90
C PHE A 256 -13.56 10.71 1.94
N SER A 257 -14.80 11.07 1.66
CA SER A 257 -15.71 11.74 2.60
C SER A 257 -16.77 10.80 3.19
N SER A 258 -17.48 11.22 4.25
CA SER A 258 -18.59 10.41 4.79
C SER A 258 -19.82 10.36 3.87
N SER A 259 -19.85 11.19 2.81
CA SER A 259 -20.96 11.32 1.87
C SER A 259 -20.71 10.69 0.50
N GLU A 260 -19.68 9.85 0.36
CA GLU A 260 -19.39 9.22 -0.92
C GLU A 260 -20.57 8.39 -1.45
N THR A 261 -20.78 8.49 -2.76
CA THR A 261 -21.82 7.75 -3.49
C THR A 261 -21.32 6.40 -4.02
N GLY A 262 -19.99 6.22 -4.03
CA GLY A 262 -19.27 5.15 -4.70
C GLY A 262 -19.33 5.21 -6.23
N ALA A 263 -19.91 6.26 -6.82
CA ALA A 263 -20.06 6.40 -8.27
C ALA A 263 -18.75 6.80 -8.94
N PHE A 264 -18.54 6.26 -10.14
CA PHE A 264 -17.50 6.72 -11.04
C PHE A 264 -18.04 7.93 -11.78
N ASN A 265 -17.28 9.01 -11.80
CA ASN A 265 -17.62 10.16 -12.61
C ASN A 265 -17.19 9.95 -14.07
N SER A 266 -17.43 10.94 -14.94
CA SER A 266 -17.07 10.84 -16.35
C SER A 266 -15.57 10.69 -16.60
N ASN A 267 -14.73 11.29 -15.75
CA ASN A 267 -13.28 11.26 -15.89
C ASN A 267 -12.73 9.89 -15.49
N ASP A 268 -13.27 9.31 -14.42
CA ASP A 268 -12.97 7.95 -13.96
C ASP A 268 -13.30 6.92 -15.04
N VAL A 269 -14.47 7.06 -15.68
CA VAL A 269 -14.89 6.19 -16.79
C VAL A 269 -13.98 6.36 -18.00
N THR A 270 -13.61 7.59 -18.34
CA THR A 270 -12.67 7.87 -19.44
C THR A 270 -11.31 7.24 -19.16
N ALA A 271 -10.81 7.39 -17.93
CA ALA A 271 -9.56 6.82 -17.50
C ALA A 271 -9.56 5.29 -17.62
N LEU A 272 -10.61 4.63 -17.10
CA LEU A 272 -10.75 3.19 -17.15
C LEU A 272 -10.84 2.64 -18.58
N ASN A 273 -11.64 3.25 -19.45
CA ASN A 273 -11.76 2.84 -20.86
C ASN A 273 -10.48 3.06 -21.67
N TYR A 274 -9.67 4.06 -21.32
CA TYR A 274 -8.38 4.26 -21.96
C TYR A 274 -7.40 3.14 -21.59
N LEU A 275 -7.43 2.67 -20.35
CA LEU A 275 -6.54 1.63 -19.87
C LEU A 275 -6.98 0.22 -20.30
N TYR A 276 -8.29 -0.02 -20.32
CA TYR A 276 -8.89 -1.34 -20.47
C TYR A 276 -10.17 -1.28 -21.28
#